data_AF-A0A1V6RWP9-F1
#
_entry.id   AF-A0A1V6RWP9-F1
#
_cell.length_a   1.000
_cell.length_b   1.000
_cell.length_c   1.000
_cell.angle_alpha   90.00
_cell.angle_beta   90.00
_cell.angle_gamma   90.00
#
_symmetry.space_group_name_H-M   'P 1'
#
loop_
_entity.id
_entity.type
_entity.pdbx_description
1 polymer ?
#
loop_
_entity_poly.entity_id
_entity_poly.type
_entity_poly.pdbx_seq_one_letter_code
_entity_poly.pdbx_strand_id
1 'polypeptide(L)'
;MTHGPPKDIMDYKYSGQRAGCQHLFKAIAQAHHRPLMHCFGHIHEGWGAKLIRWREKINLEPSHFTDIDNEHFVLISTLSTIKEKGNPTGCASASHCSGNTSTLKQGSETLFINAAFEGSQDFLIQPPWLVDLELPAAV
;
A
#
# COMPACT_ATOMS: atom_id res chain seq x y z
N MET A 1 6.36 7.85 -4.74
CA MET A 1 5.04 8.44 -4.45
C MET A 1 4.36 8.81 -5.75
N THR A 2 3.04 8.63 -5.86
CA THR A 2 2.24 9.04 -7.02
C THR A 2 0.91 9.65 -6.57
N HIS A 3 0.22 10.35 -7.47
CA HIS A 3 -1.13 10.84 -7.15
C HIS A 3 -2.12 9.68 -6.99
N GLY A 4 -2.26 8.87 -8.03
CA GLY A 4 -3.18 7.73 -8.06
C GLY A 4 -2.51 6.38 -7.79
N PRO A 5 -3.33 5.34 -7.59
CA PRO A 5 -2.87 3.99 -7.26
C PRO A 5 -2.30 3.23 -8.47
N PRO A 6 -1.40 2.24 -8.23
CA PRO A 6 -1.16 1.18 -9.19
C PRO A 6 -2.42 0.33 -9.38
N LYS A 7 -2.60 -0.23 -10.58
CA LYS A 7 -3.74 -1.12 -10.88
C LYS A 7 -3.82 -2.28 -9.91
N ASP A 8 -5.03 -2.58 -9.46
CA ASP A 8 -5.38 -3.64 -8.52
C ASP A 8 -4.75 -3.51 -7.10
N ILE A 9 -4.16 -2.35 -6.79
CA ILE A 9 -3.61 -2.03 -5.46
C ILE A 9 -4.41 -0.90 -4.84
N MET A 10 -5.37 -1.25 -3.98
CA MET A 10 -6.21 -0.29 -3.25
C MET A 10 -6.86 0.78 -4.16
N ASP A 11 -7.24 0.36 -5.36
CA ASP A 11 -7.72 1.20 -6.47
C ASP A 11 -9.21 0.99 -6.79
N TYR A 12 -9.92 0.28 -5.91
CA TYR A 12 -11.34 -0.01 -6.07
C TYR A 12 -12.16 1.22 -5.72
N LYS A 13 -13.21 1.46 -6.50
CA LYS A 13 -14.18 2.51 -6.23
C LYS A 13 -15.50 1.97 -5.67
N TYR A 14 -16.30 2.79 -4.98
CA TYR A 14 -17.67 2.39 -4.56
C TYR A 14 -18.57 2.02 -5.75
N SER A 15 -18.29 2.59 -6.93
CA SER A 15 -18.93 2.23 -8.20
C SER A 15 -18.61 0.81 -8.70
N GLY A 16 -17.72 0.06 -8.02
CA GLY A 16 -17.24 -1.25 -8.45
C GLY A 16 -16.14 -1.21 -9.51
N GLN A 17 -15.82 -0.02 -10.04
CA GLN A 17 -14.74 0.16 -11.00
C GLN A 17 -13.36 0.22 -10.33
N ARG A 18 -12.32 -0.12 -11.09
CA ARG A 18 -10.90 0.04 -10.74
C ARG A 18 -10.35 1.30 -11.41
N ALA A 19 -9.62 2.13 -10.69
CA ALA A 19 -9.04 3.37 -11.21
C ALA A 19 -7.51 3.36 -11.32
N GLY A 20 -6.86 2.24 -10.97
CA GLY A 20 -5.41 2.17 -10.90
C GLY A 20 -4.74 2.04 -12.27
N CYS A 21 -3.48 2.49 -12.32
CA CYS A 21 -2.69 2.51 -13.54
C CYS A 21 -1.86 1.22 -13.72
N GLN A 22 -2.05 0.51 -14.83
CA GLN A 22 -1.32 -0.72 -15.13
C GLN A 22 0.17 -0.44 -15.39
N HIS A 23 0.50 0.65 -16.08
CA HIS A 23 1.89 1.02 -16.34
C HIS A 23 2.64 1.35 -15.04
N LEU A 24 1.95 1.96 -14.06
CA LEU A 24 2.52 2.22 -12.75
C LEU A 24 2.81 0.92 -11.99
N PHE A 25 1.86 -0.03 -11.97
CA PHE A 25 2.10 -1.34 -11.36
C PHE A 25 3.31 -2.03 -11.99
N LYS A 26 3.37 -2.04 -13.32
CA LYS A 26 4.49 -2.62 -14.07
C LYS A 26 5.83 -1.96 -13.75
N ALA A 27 5.87 -0.64 -13.71
CA ALA A 27 7.09 0.11 -13.37
C ALA A 27 7.60 -0.23 -11.97
N ILE A 28 6.70 -0.34 -10.98
CA ILE A 28 7.07 -0.71 -9.60
C ILE A 28 7.55 -2.17 -9.54
N ALA A 29 6.81 -3.09 -10.16
CA ALA A 29 7.15 -4.53 -10.17
C ALA A 29 8.49 -4.81 -10.86
N GLN A 30 8.83 -4.07 -11.92
CA GLN A 30 10.06 -4.27 -12.70
C GLN A 30 11.24 -3.41 -12.25
N ALA A 31 11.06 -2.52 -11.27
CA ALA A 31 12.13 -1.69 -10.75
C ALA A 31 13.28 -2.54 -10.20
N HIS A 32 14.52 -2.26 -10.65
CA HIS A 32 15.73 -2.93 -10.16
C HIS A 32 15.88 -2.80 -8.64
N HIS A 33 15.58 -1.61 -8.11
CA HIS A 33 15.44 -1.36 -6.69
C HIS A 33 13.97 -1.07 -6.37
N ARG A 34 13.18 -2.12 -6.15
CA ARG A 34 11.77 -1.95 -5.76
C ARG A 34 11.69 -1.08 -4.51
N PRO A 35 10.75 -0.11 -4.46
CA PRO A 35 10.61 0.75 -3.31
C PRO A 35 10.19 -0.09 -2.09
N LEU A 36 10.78 0.22 -0.93
CA LEU A 36 10.31 -0.31 0.35
C LEU A 36 8.87 0.14 0.62
N MET A 37 8.53 1.37 0.24
CA MET A 37 7.20 1.91 0.34
C MET A 37 6.79 2.68 -0.93
N HIS A 38 5.57 2.43 -1.40
CA HIS A 38 4.92 3.26 -2.41
C HIS A 38 3.63 3.87 -1.85
N CYS A 39 3.69 5.18 -1.59
CA CYS A 39 2.56 5.97 -1.10
C CYS A 39 1.84 6.68 -2.25
N PHE A 40 0.51 6.69 -2.21
CA PHE A 40 -0.40 7.31 -3.18
C PHE A 40 -1.72 7.72 -2.51
N GLY A 41 -2.64 8.32 -3.27
CA GLY A 41 -3.98 8.70 -2.80
C GLY A 41 -5.03 8.58 -3.90
N HIS A 42 -5.82 9.65 -4.09
CA HIS A 42 -6.87 9.81 -5.11
C HIS A 42 -8.13 8.95 -4.92
N ILE A 43 -8.00 7.73 -4.42
CA ILE A 43 -9.15 6.82 -4.24
C ILE A 43 -9.48 6.73 -2.75
N HIS A 44 -10.47 7.51 -2.30
CA HIS A 44 -10.80 7.68 -0.89
C HIS A 44 -11.28 6.36 -0.27
N GLU A 45 -12.16 5.65 -0.96
CA GLU A 45 -12.67 4.35 -0.54
C GLU A 45 -11.59 3.25 -0.45
N GLY A 46 -10.46 3.46 -1.11
CA GLY A 46 -9.30 2.59 -1.10
C GLY A 46 -8.33 2.85 0.05
N TRP A 47 -8.62 3.77 0.97
CA TRP A 47 -7.71 4.09 2.07
C TRP A 47 -7.30 2.86 2.86
N GLY A 48 -6.00 2.77 3.15
CA GLY A 48 -5.44 1.62 3.84
C GLY A 48 -3.95 1.43 3.57
N ALA A 49 -3.41 0.39 4.17
CA ALA A 49 -2.05 -0.06 3.92
C ALA A 49 -1.98 -1.58 3.82
N LYS A 50 -1.18 -2.05 2.87
CA LYS A 50 -0.92 -3.47 2.62
C LYS A 50 0.56 -3.66 2.36
N LEU A 51 1.17 -4.57 3.09
CA LEU A 51 2.48 -5.10 2.77
C LEU A 51 2.30 -6.29 1.83
N ILE A 52 2.96 -6.25 0.68
CA ILE A 52 2.97 -7.37 -0.26
C ILE A 52 4.35 -7.97 -0.38
N ARG A 53 4.38 -9.22 -0.82
CA ARG A 53 5.59 -9.91 -1.26
C ARG A 53 5.52 -10.13 -2.77
N TRP A 54 6.59 -9.76 -3.45
CA TRP A 54 6.80 -10.02 -4.86
C TRP A 54 7.26 -11.46 -5.06
N ARG A 55 6.83 -12.09 -6.15
CA ARG A 55 7.41 -13.35 -6.60
C ARG A 55 8.85 -13.12 -7.07
N GLU A 56 9.67 -14.15 -6.99
CA GLU A 56 11.10 -14.08 -7.36
C GLU A 56 11.29 -13.70 -8.83
N LYS A 57 10.49 -14.31 -9.71
CA LYS A 57 10.51 -14.02 -11.15
C LYS A 57 9.33 -13.13 -11.52
N ILE A 58 9.64 -11.92 -11.99
CA ILE A 58 8.63 -10.99 -12.52
C ILE A 58 8.43 -11.22 -14.01
N ASN A 59 7.18 -11.18 -14.42
CA ASN A 59 6.76 -11.34 -15.81
C ASN A 59 7.00 -10.06 -16.63
N LEU A 60 7.04 -10.20 -17.95
CA LEU A 60 7.14 -9.07 -18.86
C LEU A 60 5.92 -8.15 -18.77
N GLU A 61 4.74 -8.73 -18.57
CA GLU A 61 3.48 -8.03 -18.29
C GLU A 61 2.98 -8.42 -16.91
N PRO A 62 3.50 -7.77 -15.85
CA PRO A 62 3.20 -8.17 -14.50
C PRO A 62 1.79 -7.73 -14.08
N SER A 63 1.18 -8.50 -13.18
CA SER A 63 -0.14 -8.21 -12.62
C SER A 63 -0.23 -8.60 -11.14
N HIS A 64 -1.28 -8.12 -10.46
CA HIS A 64 -1.57 -8.51 -9.08
C HIS A 64 -1.68 -10.04 -8.91
N PHE A 65 -2.21 -10.77 -9.90
CA PHE A 65 -2.41 -12.22 -9.78
C PHE A 65 -1.14 -13.03 -10.07
N THR A 66 -0.30 -12.53 -10.97
CA THR A 66 0.85 -13.29 -11.50
C THR A 66 2.15 -13.01 -10.79
N ASP A 67 2.31 -11.83 -10.16
CA ASP A 67 3.60 -11.34 -9.68
C ASP A 67 3.61 -10.99 -8.19
N ILE A 68 2.43 -10.95 -7.56
CA ILE A 68 2.30 -10.90 -6.10
C ILE A 68 2.14 -12.31 -5.59
N ASP A 69 2.84 -12.59 -4.49
CA ASP A 69 2.59 -13.76 -3.67
C ASP A 69 1.35 -13.49 -2.81
N ASN A 70 0.20 -13.97 -3.29
CA ASN A 70 -1.09 -13.76 -2.64
C ASN A 70 -1.27 -14.62 -1.38
N GLU A 71 -0.35 -15.55 -1.09
CA GLU A 71 -0.37 -16.32 0.17
C GLU A 71 0.31 -15.56 1.31
N HIS A 72 1.18 -14.59 1.00
CA HIS A 72 2.05 -13.94 1.96
C HIS A 72 1.90 -12.40 1.99
N PHE A 73 0.66 -11.89 1.92
CA PHE A 73 0.42 -10.47 2.16
C PHE A 73 0.00 -10.20 3.61
N VAL A 74 0.37 -9.01 4.10
CA VAL A 74 -0.06 -8.54 5.42
C VAL A 74 -0.93 -7.30 5.23
N LEU A 75 -2.19 -7.41 5.66
CA LEU A 75 -3.10 -6.26 5.72
C LEU A 75 -2.82 -5.49 7.02
N ILE A 76 -2.42 -4.23 6.90
CA ILE A 76 -2.09 -3.40 8.07
C ILE A 76 -3.35 -2.70 8.58
N SER A 77 -4.06 -2.03 7.68
CA SER A 77 -5.33 -1.38 8.00
C SER A 77 -6.13 -1.11 6.72
N THR A 78 -7.43 -1.01 6.88
CA THR A 78 -8.40 -0.58 5.86
C THR A 78 -9.45 0.31 6.53
N LEU A 79 -10.28 0.95 5.69
CA LEU A 79 -11.48 1.64 6.20
C LEU A 79 -12.38 0.75 7.05
N SER A 80 -12.55 -0.54 6.71
CA SER A 80 -13.39 -1.44 7.53
C SER A 80 -12.78 -1.66 8.91
N THR A 81 -11.47 -1.86 9.00
CA THR A 81 -10.77 -2.08 10.27
C THR A 81 -10.84 -0.86 11.19
N ILE A 82 -10.77 0.36 10.64
CA ILE A 82 -10.91 1.57 11.48
C ILE A 82 -12.37 1.83 11.87
N LYS A 83 -13.37 1.50 11.04
CA LYS A 83 -14.80 1.61 11.40
C LYS A 83 -15.16 0.78 12.62
N GLU A 84 -14.67 -0.46 12.66
CA GLU A 84 -14.90 -1.36 13.79
C GLU A 84 -14.30 -0.82 15.11
N LYS A 85 -13.21 -0.06 15.03
CA LYS A 85 -12.54 0.56 16.19
C LYS A 85 -13.15 1.90 16.61
N GLY A 86 -14.08 2.46 15.84
CA GLY A 86 -14.69 3.77 16.07
C GLY A 86 -13.91 4.93 15.42
N ASN A 87 -14.34 6.15 15.71
CA ASN A 87 -13.80 7.36 15.07
C ASN A 87 -12.32 7.55 15.42
N PRO A 88 -11.38 7.49 14.45
CA PRO A 88 -9.96 7.61 14.75
C PRO A 88 -9.65 9.05 15.19
N THR A 89 -9.20 9.21 16.43
CA THR A 89 -8.77 10.51 16.99
C THR A 89 -7.29 10.82 16.74
N GLY A 90 -6.61 10.01 15.92
CA GLY A 90 -5.15 10.11 15.69
C GLY A 90 -4.70 9.55 14.35
N CYS A 91 -3.41 9.19 14.26
CA CYS A 91 -2.81 8.65 13.05
C CYS A 91 -3.02 7.13 12.93
N ALA A 92 -3.13 6.63 11.71
CA ALA A 92 -2.84 5.23 11.43
C ALA A 92 -1.32 5.04 11.43
N SER A 93 -0.83 3.96 12.01
CA SER A 93 0.62 3.73 12.17
C SER A 93 1.06 2.41 11.55
N ALA A 94 2.21 2.43 10.89
CA ALA A 94 2.93 1.23 10.46
C ALA A 94 4.42 1.39 10.81
N SER A 95 5.00 0.43 11.51
CA SER A 95 6.42 0.46 11.89
C SER A 95 7.11 -0.82 11.45
N HIS A 96 8.22 -0.67 10.73
CA HIS A 96 9.01 -1.76 10.17
C HIS A 96 10.51 -1.64 10.50
N CYS A 97 10.85 -1.08 11.66
CA CYS A 97 12.23 -0.94 12.14
C CYS A 97 12.75 -2.21 12.84
N SER A 98 14.07 -2.41 12.85
CA SER A 98 14.75 -3.45 13.62
C SER A 98 14.37 -3.38 15.11
N GLY A 99 13.76 -4.46 15.62
CA GLY A 99 13.15 -4.53 16.96
C GLY A 99 11.65 -4.85 16.96
N ASN A 100 10.97 -4.61 15.84
CA ASN A 100 9.60 -5.08 15.58
C ASN A 100 9.63 -6.35 14.71
N THR A 101 8.57 -7.17 14.75
CA THR A 101 8.53 -8.55 14.22
C THR A 101 8.70 -8.71 12.70
N SER A 102 8.91 -7.63 11.92
CA SER A 102 9.08 -7.72 10.46
C SER A 102 9.70 -6.47 9.83
N THR A 103 11.03 -6.43 9.77
CA THR A 103 11.76 -5.49 8.89
C THR A 103 11.46 -5.82 7.43
N LEU A 104 11.17 -4.80 6.63
CA LEU A 104 10.88 -4.99 5.20
C LEU A 104 12.09 -5.54 4.45
N LYS A 105 11.86 -6.57 3.65
CA LYS A 105 12.89 -7.16 2.80
C LYS A 105 13.02 -6.40 1.50
N GLN A 106 14.10 -5.62 1.38
CA GLN A 106 14.39 -4.82 0.19
C GLN A 106 14.36 -5.68 -1.08
N GLY A 107 13.69 -5.16 -2.11
CA GLY A 107 13.56 -5.84 -3.39
C GLY A 107 12.47 -6.92 -3.43
N SER A 108 12.17 -7.62 -2.34
CA SER A 108 11.14 -8.67 -2.31
C SER A 108 9.81 -8.22 -1.73
N GLU A 109 9.79 -7.13 -0.96
CA GLU A 109 8.58 -6.63 -0.30
C GLU A 109 8.38 -5.15 -0.57
N THR A 110 7.12 -4.73 -0.65
CA THR A 110 6.74 -3.33 -0.79
C THR A 110 5.52 -3.05 0.06
N LEU A 111 5.63 -2.03 0.91
CA LEU A 111 4.52 -1.44 1.64
C LEU A 111 3.77 -0.47 0.74
N PHE A 112 2.56 -0.81 0.36
CA PHE A 112 1.66 0.11 -0.34
C PHE A 112 0.78 0.84 0.67
N ILE A 113 0.70 2.16 0.53
CA ILE A 113 -0.13 3.02 1.38
C ILE A 113 -0.99 3.90 0.50
N ASN A 114 -2.30 3.78 0.68
CA ASN A 114 -3.26 4.76 0.22
C ASN A 114 -3.51 5.76 1.35
N ALA A 115 -2.95 6.96 1.19
CA ALA A 115 -3.04 8.09 2.09
C ALA A 115 -4.02 9.16 1.58
N ALA A 116 -5.09 8.74 0.89
CA ALA A 116 -6.22 9.63 0.65
C ALA A 116 -6.66 10.27 1.99
N PHE A 117 -6.90 11.57 1.99
CA PHE A 117 -7.19 12.30 3.22
C PHE A 117 -8.68 12.59 3.37
N GLU A 118 -9.33 12.91 2.26
CA GLU A 118 -10.77 13.13 2.23
C GLU A 118 -11.50 11.81 2.51
N GLY A 119 -12.45 11.86 3.43
CA GLY A 119 -13.21 10.70 3.83
C GLY A 119 -14.58 10.58 3.16
N SER A 120 -15.50 9.90 3.84
CA SER A 120 -16.86 9.65 3.39
C SER A 120 -17.88 10.11 4.44
N GLN A 121 -19.14 9.69 4.33
CA GLN A 121 -20.14 9.98 5.36
C GLN A 121 -19.79 9.38 6.73
N ASP A 122 -19.03 8.28 6.77
CA ASP A 122 -18.66 7.61 8.01
C ASP A 122 -17.53 8.32 8.76
N PHE A 123 -16.60 8.91 8.00
CA PHE A 123 -15.46 9.67 8.51
C PHE A 123 -15.30 10.92 7.65
N LEU A 124 -15.46 12.11 8.23
CA LEU A 124 -15.26 13.35 7.48
C LEU A 124 -13.81 13.47 6.94
N ILE A 125 -12.86 12.91 7.68
CA ILE A 125 -11.42 12.91 7.36
C ILE A 125 -10.87 11.52 7.67
N GLN A 126 -10.08 10.99 6.74
CA GLN A 126 -9.35 9.74 6.94
C GLN A 126 -8.08 10.02 7.77
N PRO A 127 -7.71 9.11 8.69
CA PRO A 127 -6.55 9.36 9.53
C PRO A 127 -5.28 9.41 8.69
N PRO A 128 -4.37 10.36 8.96
CA PRO A 128 -3.07 10.41 8.30
C PRO A 128 -2.23 9.19 8.68
N TRP A 129 -1.23 8.88 7.86
CA TRP A 129 -0.29 7.80 8.09
C TRP A 129 0.99 8.30 8.77
N LEU A 130 1.34 7.69 9.90
CA LEU A 130 2.68 7.74 10.48
C LEU A 130 3.40 6.43 10.14
N VAL A 131 4.51 6.51 9.43
CA VAL A 131 5.23 5.34 8.94
C VAL A 131 6.70 5.43 9.34
N ASP A 132 7.15 4.47 10.14
CA ASP A 132 8.55 4.32 10.52
C ASP A 132 9.19 3.21 9.67
N LEU A 133 10.16 3.59 8.84
CA LEU A 133 10.89 2.71 7.95
C LEU A 133 12.39 2.84 8.18
N GLU A 134 13.07 1.70 8.30
CA GLU A 134 14.53 1.66 8.28
C GLU A 134 15.01 1.65 6.82
N LEU A 135 15.74 2.71 6.45
CA LEU A 135 16.27 2.87 5.11
C LEU A 135 17.74 2.47 5.08
N PRO A 136 18.23 1.84 4.00
CA PRO A 136 19.66 1.63 3.83
C PRO A 136 20.39 2.97 3.81
N ALA A 137 21.62 2.98 4.30
CA ALA A 137 22.49 4.15 4.20
C ALA A 137 22.65 4.55 2.72
N ALA A 138 22.65 5.85 2.45
CA ALA A 138 23.02 6.35 1.13
C ALA A 138 24.47 5.94 0.84
N VAL A 139 24.68 5.27 -0.30
CA VAL A 139 26.00 4.86 -0.79
C VAL A 139 26.55 5.93 -1.72
#